data_AF-A0A7X9HQH1-F1
#
_entry.id   AF-A0A7X9HQH1-F1
#
_cell.length_a   1.000
_cell.length_b   1.000
_cell.length_c   1.000
_cell.angle_alpha   90.00
_cell.angle_beta   90.00
_cell.angle_gamma   90.00
#
_symmetry.space_group_name_H-M   'P 1'
#
loop_
_entity.id
_entity.type
_entity.pdbx_description
1 polymer ?
#
loop_
_entity_poly.entity_id
_entity_poly.type
_entity_poly.pdbx_seq_one_letter_code
_entity_poly.pdbx_strand_id
1 'polypeptide(L)' 'MTKIFGRKPVLEAINAGVDIEVIYMAFGQHGDAINKIYKLAKDNGIKIT' A
#
# COMPACT_ATOMS: atom_id res chain seq x y z
N MET A 1 11.78 -11.60 -6.39
CA MET A 1 10.89 -11.00 -5.38
C MET A 1 11.31 -9.56 -5.19
N THR A 2 10.49 -8.62 -5.64
CA THR A 2 10.79 -7.18 -5.56
C THR A 2 10.07 -6.61 -4.35
N LYS A 3 10.75 -5.78 -3.56
CA LYS A 3 10.16 -5.12 -2.39
C LYS A 3 10.14 -3.61 -2.60
N ILE A 4 9.03 -2.98 -2.24
CA ILE A 4 8.83 -1.54 -2.32
C ILE A 4 8.69 -1.03 -0.89
N PHE A 5 9.47 -0.02 -0.53
CA PHE A 5 9.53 0.48 0.84
C PHE A 5 9.15 1.96 0.90
N GLY A 6 8.44 2.32 1.97
CA GLY A 6 8.01 3.69 2.22
C GLY A 6 6.62 4.01 1.66
N ARG A 7 5.97 5.01 2.25
CA ARG A 7 4.56 5.33 1.97
C ARG A 7 4.34 5.82 0.53
N LYS A 8 5.22 6.71 0.04
CA LYS A 8 5.10 7.29 -1.30
C LYS A 8 5.35 6.25 -2.41
N PRO A 9 6.44 5.46 -2.38
CA PRO A 9 6.66 4.41 -3.37
C PRO A 9 5.54 3.35 -3.40
N VAL A 10 4.97 3.00 -2.23
CA VAL A 10 3.82 2.09 -2.17
C VAL A 10 2.58 2.70 -2.83
N LEU A 11 2.28 3.98 -2.58
CA LEU A 11 1.18 4.67 -3.26
C LEU A 11 1.37 4.71 -4.78
N GLU A 12 2.59 5.01 -5.24
CA GLU A 12 2.91 5.04 -6.67
C GLU A 12 2.75 3.65 -7.30
N ALA A 13 3.19 2.60 -6.62
CA ALA A 13 3.04 1.22 -7.10
C ALA A 13 1.57 0.80 -7.25
N ILE A 14 0.72 1.12 -6.28
CA ILE A 14 -0.72 0.82 -6.37
C ILE A 14 -1.35 1.60 -7.53
N ASN A 15 -1.03 2.89 -7.67
CA ASN A 15 -1.57 3.72 -8.75
C ASN A 15 -1.06 3.31 -10.14
N ALA A 16 0.14 2.76 -10.23
CA ALA A 16 0.71 2.25 -11.47
C ALA A 16 0.15 0.87 -11.88
N GLY A 17 -0.74 0.28 -11.08
CA GLY A 17 -1.32 -1.04 -11.35
C GLY A 17 -0.29 -2.17 -11.25
N VAL A 18 0.75 -1.99 -10.42
CA VAL A 18 1.70 -3.06 -10.14
C VAL A 18 0.96 -4.19 -9.44
N ASP A 19 1.24 -5.43 -9.85
CA ASP A 19 0.70 -6.62 -9.18
C ASP A 19 1.32 -6.75 -7.78
N ILE A 20 0.53 -6.41 -6.75
CA ILE A 20 0.95 -6.40 -5.35
C ILE A 20 0.19 -7.50 -4.61
N GLU A 21 0.93 -8.52 -4.19
CA GLU A 21 0.37 -9.65 -3.42
C GLU A 21 -0.05 -9.23 -2.00
N VAL A 22 0.81 -8.46 -1.31
CA VAL A 22 0.57 -8.03 0.07
C VAL A 22 1.31 -6.73 0.39
N ILE A 23 0.67 -5.88 1.21
CA ILE A 23 1.27 -4.67 1.79
C ILE A 23 1.47 -4.91 3.28
N TYR A 24 2.70 -4.80 3.76
CA TYR A 24 3.01 -4.84 5.18
C TYR A 24 2.97 -3.44 5.78
N MET A 25 2.18 -3.25 6.82
CA MET A 25 2.04 -1.99 7.51
C MET A 25 2.33 -2.15 9.00
N ALA A 26 3.26 -1.35 9.51
CA ALA A 26 3.51 -1.32 10.94
C ALA A 26 2.25 -0.91 11.71
N PHE A 27 2.06 -1.48 12.90
CA PHE A 27 0.94 -1.13 13.76
C PHE A 27 0.96 0.35 14.17
N GLY A 28 -0.22 0.96 14.33
CA GLY A 28 -0.38 2.35 14.79
C GLY A 28 -0.01 3.44 13.78
N GLN A 29 0.33 3.07 12.54
CA GLN A 29 0.59 4.04 11.49
C GLN A 29 -0.68 4.82 11.14
N HIS A 30 -0.55 6.14 11.03
CA HIS A 30 -1.65 7.05 10.75
C HIS A 30 -1.20 8.20 9.85
N GLY A 31 -2.17 8.96 9.33
CA GLY A 31 -1.98 10.11 8.45
C GLY A 31 -2.46 9.86 7.02
N ASP A 32 -2.51 10.93 6.23
CA ASP A 32 -3.18 10.93 4.93
C ASP A 32 -2.64 9.89 3.95
N ALA A 33 -1.31 9.72 3.90
CA ALA A 33 -0.70 8.72 3.03
C ALA A 33 -1.12 7.29 3.42
N ILE A 34 -1.22 7.01 4.73
CA ILE A 34 -1.64 5.70 5.25
C ILE A 34 -3.12 5.47 4.91
N ASN A 35 -3.98 6.46 5.16
CA ASN A 35 -5.40 6.39 4.82
C ASN A 35 -5.62 6.14 3.32
N LYS A 36 -4.83 6.79 2.45
CA LYS A 36 -4.86 6.55 1.01
C LYS A 36 -4.42 5.14 0.63
N ILE A 37 -3.37 4.60 1.27
CA ILE A 37 -2.93 3.22 1.05
C ILE A 37 -4.05 2.24 1.39
N TYR A 38 -4.69 2.38 2.56
CA TYR A 38 -5.82 1.53 2.95
C TYR A 38 -6.97 1.59 1.96
N LYS A 39 -7.36 2.79 1.53
CA LYS A 39 -8.43 2.98 0.56
C LYS A 39 -8.09 2.31 -0.77
N LEU A 40 -6.93 2.64 -1.35
CA LEU A 40 -6.53 2.10 -2.65
C LEU A 40 -6.34 0.59 -2.61
N ALA A 41 -5.77 0.04 -1.54
CA ALA A 41 -5.65 -1.40 -1.38
C ALA A 41 -7.02 -2.08 -1.34
N LYS A 42 -8.00 -1.52 -0.61
CA LYS A 42 -9.38 -2.02 -0.61
C LYS A 42 -10.00 -1.96 -2.00
N ASP A 43 -9.85 -0.83 -2.70
CA ASP A 43 -10.43 -0.62 -4.02
C ASP A 43 -9.81 -1.59 -5.07
N ASN A 44 -8.56 -2.00 -4.88
CA ASN A 44 -7.84 -2.94 -5.76
C ASN A 44 -7.81 -4.39 -5.25
N GLY A 45 -8.47 -4.70 -4.13
CA GLY A 45 -8.47 -6.06 -3.55
C GLY A 45 -7.12 -6.54 -3.01
N ILE A 46 -6.20 -5.62 -2.69
CA ILE A 46 -4.86 -5.93 -2.18
C ILE A 46 -4.92 -6.18 -0.66
N LYS A 47 -4.32 -7.28 -0.20
CA LYS A 47 -4.24 -7.62 1.22
C LYS A 47 -3.27 -6.69 1.96
N ILE A 48 -3.70 -6.15 3.10
CA ILE A 48 -2.84 -5.43 4.06
C ILE A 48 -2.63 -6.30 5.30
N THR A 49 -1.40 -6.35 5.82
CA THR A 49 -1.01 -7.07 7.05
C THR A 49 -0.19 -6.20 7.97
#